data_AF-A0A0E3ZCA3-F1
#
_entry.id   AF-A0A0E3ZCA3-F1
#
_cell.length_a   1.000
_cell.length_b   1.000
_cell.length_c   1.000
_cell.angle_alpha   90.00
_cell.angle_beta   90.00
_cell.angle_gamma   90.00
#
_symmetry.space_group_name_H-M   'P 1'
#
loop_
_entity.id
_entity.type
_entity.pdbx_description
1 polymer ?
#
loop_
_entity_poly.entity_id
_entity_poly.type
_entity_poly.pdbx_seq_one_letter_code
_entity_poly.pdbx_strand_id
1 'polypeptide(L)'
;MKITKKVLDELTKCYCIANIMYNNEHHIIVAAEKDDQCYIYNHNLERKATIWDGIGGTMSIVPLEGTNGEFLATQQFYSPNDSKNAKIVYVTSDGKYNFKTRVIAIVPFAHRFDVLKGEDGTKYLLICALKTNHEYKDDWRSPGKTYFTVLPDDLEHCDVITEKDCTVIQENMLKNHGYYRIVEDGQEKGIVSCDSGVYLYTPPKKLGDKWNVEQLISDPGSDATLIDLDNDGNKELVVLSPFHGHKLRVYKLIDKKYKLVKEFPEDMMFLHAIWAGELNGEKVVVIGHRREEMRTIILRYRNNDYEYDIIDENVGAANVNYFEKDGKQYLIAANRETNEIALYIVE
;
A
#
# COMPACT_ATOMS: atom_id res chain seq x y z
N MET A 1 23.75 -1.00 -10.74
CA MET A 1 23.23 -0.37 -9.50
C MET A 1 23.75 -1.14 -8.31
N LYS A 2 24.40 -0.48 -7.35
CA LYS A 2 24.86 -1.13 -6.11
C LYS A 2 23.87 -0.82 -5.01
N ILE A 3 23.52 -1.82 -4.20
CA ILE A 3 22.55 -1.68 -3.11
C ILE A 3 23.17 -2.19 -1.82
N THR A 4 23.14 -1.37 -0.77
CA THR A 4 23.71 -1.71 0.54
C THR A 4 22.63 -1.68 1.61
N LYS A 5 22.41 -2.80 2.29
CA LYS A 5 21.47 -2.90 3.41
C LYS A 5 22.05 -2.31 4.69
N LYS A 6 21.21 -1.64 5.47
CA LYS A 6 21.42 -1.29 6.88
C LYS A 6 20.13 -1.55 7.65
N VAL A 7 20.20 -2.20 8.80
CA VAL A 7 19.05 -2.27 9.72
C VAL A 7 18.92 -0.92 10.44
N LEU A 8 17.75 -0.29 10.31
CA LEU A 8 17.44 0.99 10.93
C LEU A 8 17.05 0.80 12.40
N ASP A 9 16.14 -0.13 12.65
CA ASP A 9 15.56 -0.42 13.96
C ASP A 9 14.81 -1.78 13.88
N GLU A 10 14.24 -2.22 14.99
CA GLU A 10 13.38 -3.41 15.06
C GLU A 10 11.99 -3.04 15.59
N LEU A 11 10.95 -3.62 15.00
CA LEU A 11 9.56 -3.52 15.46
C LEU A 11 8.88 -4.86 15.24
N THR A 12 8.35 -5.45 16.30
CA THR A 12 7.66 -6.75 16.26
C THR A 12 6.55 -6.71 15.22
N LYS A 13 6.63 -7.61 14.24
CA LYS A 13 5.70 -7.69 13.10
C LYS A 13 5.49 -6.33 12.41
N CYS A 14 6.57 -5.55 12.22
CA CYS A 14 6.58 -4.35 11.39
C CYS A 14 5.91 -4.64 10.05
N TYR A 15 5.07 -3.72 9.56
CA TYR A 15 4.24 -4.01 8.40
C TYR A 15 4.00 -2.81 7.51
N CYS A 16 3.44 -1.72 8.05
CA CYS A 16 3.07 -0.57 7.23
C CYS A 16 4.16 0.51 7.31
N ILE A 17 4.49 1.10 6.16
CA ILE A 17 5.45 2.21 6.05
C ILE A 17 4.81 3.37 5.31
N ALA A 18 5.03 4.60 5.79
CA ALA A 18 4.70 5.81 5.04
C ALA A 18 5.77 6.88 5.22
N ASN A 19 5.95 7.70 4.19
CA ASN A 19 6.71 8.94 4.26
C ASN A 19 5.75 10.10 4.56
N ILE A 20 6.12 10.97 5.50
CA ILE A 20 5.34 12.18 5.81
C ILE A 20 6.24 13.42 5.83
N MET A 21 5.64 14.59 5.62
CA MET A 21 6.27 15.88 5.89
C MET A 21 5.78 16.37 7.24
N TYR A 22 6.67 16.45 8.23
CA TYR A 22 6.38 16.89 9.58
C TYR A 22 7.41 17.92 10.03
N ASN A 23 6.95 19.07 10.52
CA ASN A 23 7.77 20.24 10.82
C ASN A 23 8.68 20.66 9.65
N ASN A 24 8.13 20.62 8.42
CA ASN A 24 8.84 20.90 7.15
C ASN A 24 10.03 19.98 6.85
N GLU A 25 10.14 18.83 7.53
CA GLU A 25 11.17 17.83 7.28
C GLU A 25 10.54 16.49 6.91
N HIS A 26 11.23 15.73 6.06
CA HIS A 26 10.83 14.36 5.75
C HIS A 26 10.96 13.47 6.99
N HIS A 27 9.96 12.65 7.20
CA HIS A 27 9.89 11.66 8.27
C HIS A 27 9.37 10.33 7.72
N ILE A 28 9.69 9.26 8.43
CA ILE A 28 9.24 7.92 8.12
C ILE A 28 8.40 7.41 9.28
N ILE A 29 7.24 6.84 8.98
CA ILE A 29 6.41 6.14 9.94
C ILE A 29 6.47 4.64 9.66
N VAL A 30 6.66 3.84 10.70
CA VAL A 30 6.58 2.38 10.61
C VAL A 30 5.68 1.84 11.70
N ALA A 31 4.69 1.03 11.33
CA ALA A 31 3.71 0.46 12.25
C ALA A 31 3.57 -1.06 12.11
N ALA A 32 3.20 -1.72 13.20
CA ALA A 32 3.05 -3.17 13.25
C ALA A 32 1.71 -3.70 12.70
N GLU A 33 1.74 -4.94 12.19
CA GLU A 33 0.57 -5.75 11.78
C GLU A 33 -0.28 -6.19 12.99
N LYS A 34 0.35 -6.31 14.17
CA LYS A 34 -0.28 -6.82 15.40
C LYS A 34 -0.59 -5.68 16.35
N ASP A 35 -1.17 -6.01 17.50
CA ASP A 35 -1.42 -5.03 18.55
C ASP A 35 -0.09 -4.62 19.19
N ASP A 36 0.53 -3.62 18.59
CA ASP A 36 1.90 -3.20 18.88
C ASP A 36 2.11 -1.75 18.40
N GLN A 37 3.36 -1.30 18.45
CA GLN A 37 3.77 0.08 18.33
C GLN A 37 3.73 0.64 16.91
N CYS A 38 3.74 1.97 16.85
CA CYS A 38 4.04 2.75 15.65
C CYS A 38 5.11 3.78 15.97
N TYR A 39 6.17 3.78 15.17
CA TYR A 39 7.32 4.66 15.35
C TYR A 39 7.35 5.75 14.29
N ILE A 40 7.96 6.89 14.65
CA ILE A 40 8.34 7.94 13.71
C ILE A 40 9.84 8.20 13.77
N TYR A 41 10.46 8.29 12.61
CA TYR A 41 11.87 8.62 12.41
C TYR A 41 11.98 9.97 11.71
N ASN A 42 12.91 10.81 12.15
CA ASN A 42 13.19 12.09 11.47
C ASN A 42 14.00 11.90 10.20
N HIS A 43 14.28 13.01 9.53
CA HIS A 43 15.14 13.06 8.36
C HIS A 43 16.50 12.37 8.60
N ASN A 44 17.10 12.52 9.79
CA ASN A 44 18.37 11.89 10.16
C ASN A 44 18.26 10.39 10.50
N LEU A 45 17.08 9.77 10.29
CA LEU A 45 16.81 8.36 10.58
C LEU A 45 16.92 8.03 12.08
N GLU A 46 16.67 9.01 12.95
CA GLU A 46 16.62 8.82 14.39
C GLU A 46 15.17 8.61 14.82
N ARG A 47 14.90 7.58 15.63
CA ARG A 47 13.57 7.39 16.21
C ARG A 47 13.26 8.54 17.17
N LYS A 48 12.21 9.31 16.89
CA LYS A 48 11.84 10.50 17.70
C LYS A 48 10.76 10.21 18.71
N ALA A 49 9.80 9.36 18.35
CA ALA A 49 8.71 9.01 19.24
C ALA A 49 8.09 7.66 18.86
N THR A 50 7.32 7.15 19.81
CA THR A 50 6.28 6.14 19.59
C THR A 50 4.97 6.89 19.48
N ILE A 51 4.33 6.86 18.31
CA ILE A 51 3.06 7.55 18.03
C ILE A 51 1.93 6.92 18.85
N TRP A 52 1.92 5.60 18.92
CA TRP A 52 1.06 4.81 19.81
C TRP A 52 1.75 3.50 20.21
N ASP A 53 1.37 2.96 21.37
CA ASP A 53 1.86 1.71 21.96
C ASP A 53 0.70 0.71 22.10
N GLY A 54 0.14 0.36 20.95
CA GLY A 54 -1.25 -0.09 20.85
C GLY A 54 -2.24 1.09 20.85
N ILE A 55 -3.39 1.00 20.19
CA ILE A 55 -3.92 -0.17 19.47
C ILE A 55 -3.25 -0.31 18.09
N GLY A 56 -2.73 -1.50 17.76
CA GLY A 56 -2.07 -1.76 16.47
C GLY A 56 -3.01 -2.33 15.40
N GLY A 57 -2.51 -3.23 14.54
CA GLY A 57 -3.30 -3.77 13.42
C GLY A 57 -3.29 -2.86 12.20
N THR A 58 -2.11 -2.31 11.87
CA THR A 58 -1.96 -1.26 10.87
C THR A 58 -1.69 -1.84 9.50
N MET A 59 -2.55 -1.51 8.54
CA MET A 59 -2.49 -2.02 7.16
C MET A 59 -2.30 -0.92 6.12
N SER A 60 -2.59 0.33 6.48
CA SER A 60 -2.43 1.50 5.62
C SER A 60 -2.14 2.72 6.50
N ILE A 61 -1.27 3.59 6.01
CA ILE A 61 -0.97 4.91 6.57
C ILE A 61 -0.98 5.87 5.38
N VAL A 62 -1.86 6.87 5.46
CA VAL A 62 -2.14 7.80 4.37
C VAL A 62 -1.89 9.22 4.86
N PRO A 63 -0.78 9.86 4.46
CA PRO A 63 -0.45 11.24 4.83
C PRO A 63 -1.52 12.21 4.29
N LEU A 64 -1.90 13.21 5.09
CA LEU A 64 -2.86 14.24 4.68
C LEU A 64 -2.14 15.46 4.14
N GLU A 65 -2.43 15.80 2.87
CA GLU A 65 -1.86 16.97 2.22
C GLU A 65 -2.25 18.29 2.89
N GLY A 66 -1.31 19.23 2.93
CA GLY A 66 -1.53 20.58 3.47
C GLY A 66 -1.55 20.65 5.00
N THR A 67 -1.16 19.58 5.69
CA THR A 67 -1.12 19.50 7.16
C THR A 67 0.31 19.47 7.68
N ASN A 68 0.49 19.61 9.00
CA ASN A 68 1.79 19.41 9.65
C ASN A 68 1.96 17.95 10.08
N GLY A 69 2.15 17.05 9.10
CA GLY A 69 2.40 15.63 9.34
C GLY A 69 1.22 14.86 9.93
N GLU A 70 0.00 15.33 9.69
CA GLU A 70 -1.19 14.58 10.04
C GLU A 70 -1.43 13.47 9.01
N PHE A 71 -2.04 12.38 9.45
CA PHE A 71 -2.29 11.24 8.59
C PHE A 71 -3.47 10.41 9.08
N LEU A 72 -3.97 9.55 8.20
CA LEU A 72 -4.91 8.51 8.53
C LEU A 72 -4.19 7.17 8.65
N ALA A 73 -4.63 6.29 9.55
CA ALA A 73 -4.10 4.94 9.66
C ALA A 73 -5.18 3.91 9.96
N THR A 74 -4.98 2.67 9.54
CA THR A 74 -5.83 1.54 9.98
C THR A 74 -5.42 1.13 11.39
N GLN A 75 -6.39 0.77 12.23
CA GLN A 75 -6.18 0.00 13.46
C GLN A 75 -7.13 -1.19 13.52
N GLN A 76 -6.77 -2.21 14.30
CA GLN A 76 -7.55 -3.43 14.55
C GLN A 76 -7.84 -4.29 13.32
N PHE A 77 -6.99 -4.21 12.30
CA PHE A 77 -6.88 -5.26 11.30
C PHE A 77 -5.67 -6.13 11.64
N TYR A 78 -5.87 -7.27 12.30
CA TYR A 78 -4.78 -8.16 12.71
C TYR A 78 -4.58 -9.33 11.74
N SER A 79 -5.65 -9.77 11.08
CA SER A 79 -5.61 -10.78 10.02
C SER A 79 -6.94 -10.82 9.27
N PRO A 80 -7.05 -11.57 8.16
CA PRO A 80 -8.34 -11.84 7.54
C PRO A 80 -9.37 -12.48 8.49
N ASN A 81 -8.93 -13.16 9.55
CA ASN A 81 -9.78 -13.80 10.56
C ASN A 81 -10.05 -12.90 11.77
N ASP A 82 -9.37 -11.77 11.88
CA ASP A 82 -9.44 -10.85 13.02
C ASP A 82 -9.31 -9.41 12.52
N SER A 83 -10.37 -8.96 11.86
CA SER A 83 -10.45 -7.64 11.21
C SER A 83 -11.88 -7.08 11.19
N LYS A 84 -12.82 -7.73 11.87
CA LYS A 84 -14.21 -7.26 11.97
C LYS A 84 -14.31 -5.89 12.63
N ASN A 85 -13.40 -5.58 13.56
CA ASN A 85 -13.34 -4.32 14.29
C ASN A 85 -12.39 -3.30 13.65
N ALA A 86 -11.94 -3.54 12.42
CA ALA A 86 -11.06 -2.62 11.72
C ALA A 86 -11.67 -1.21 11.65
N LYS A 87 -10.82 -0.21 11.84
CA LYS A 87 -11.19 1.21 11.87
C LYS A 87 -10.08 2.06 11.27
N ILE A 88 -10.44 3.27 10.86
CA ILE A 88 -9.53 4.29 10.38
C ILE A 88 -9.45 5.37 11.44
N VAL A 89 -8.23 5.67 11.88
CA VAL A 89 -7.93 6.74 12.83
C VAL A 89 -7.26 7.90 12.15
N TYR A 90 -7.59 9.11 12.58
CA TYR A 90 -6.89 10.34 12.28
C TYR A 90 -5.85 10.59 13.38
N VAL A 91 -4.64 10.96 12.96
CA VAL A 91 -3.49 11.11 13.83
C VAL A 91 -2.95 12.53 13.70
N THR A 92 -2.89 13.21 14.83
CA THR A 92 -2.41 14.61 14.95
C THR A 92 -1.25 14.71 15.91
N SER A 93 -0.51 15.80 15.84
CA SER A 93 0.61 16.12 16.73
C SER A 93 0.54 17.57 17.19
N ASP A 94 1.06 17.85 18.38
CA ASP A 94 1.25 19.21 18.90
C ASP A 94 2.49 19.94 18.33
N GLY A 95 3.15 19.34 17.32
CA GLY A 95 4.40 19.85 16.74
C GLY A 95 5.65 19.48 17.54
N LYS A 96 5.52 18.80 18.68
CA LYS A 96 6.60 18.39 19.58
C LYS A 96 6.68 16.87 19.78
N TYR A 97 6.21 16.13 18.78
CA TYR A 97 6.15 14.66 18.77
C TYR A 97 5.22 14.07 19.84
N ASN A 98 4.25 14.84 20.35
CA ASN A 98 3.17 14.29 21.14
C ASN A 98 1.97 14.04 20.24
N PHE A 99 1.73 12.77 19.95
CA PHE A 99 0.69 12.35 19.02
C PHE A 99 -0.61 12.00 19.72
N LYS A 100 -1.74 12.21 19.02
CA LYS A 100 -3.07 11.79 19.43
C LYS A 100 -3.73 11.02 18.30
N THR A 101 -4.56 10.05 18.67
CA THR A 101 -5.34 9.26 17.71
C THR A 101 -6.83 9.48 17.98
N ARG A 102 -7.60 9.63 16.91
CA ARG A 102 -9.06 9.77 16.94
C ARG A 102 -9.67 8.86 15.90
N VAL A 103 -10.68 8.07 16.27
CA VAL A 103 -11.42 7.25 15.30
C VAL A 103 -12.26 8.15 14.41
N ILE A 104 -12.04 8.10 13.08
CA ILE A 104 -12.87 8.83 12.11
C ILE A 104 -13.80 7.90 11.32
N ALA A 105 -13.45 6.62 11.17
CA ALA A 105 -14.30 5.66 10.46
C ALA A 105 -14.23 4.26 11.06
N ILE A 106 -15.37 3.56 11.09
CA ILE A 106 -15.51 2.16 11.48
C ILE A 106 -16.15 1.42 10.31
N VAL A 107 -15.30 0.79 9.50
CA VAL A 107 -15.71 -0.04 8.36
C VAL A 107 -15.11 -1.43 8.55
N PRO A 108 -15.93 -2.44 8.90
CA PRO A 108 -15.45 -3.80 9.13
C PRO A 108 -14.59 -4.31 7.97
N PHE A 109 -13.52 -5.01 8.29
CA PHE A 109 -12.60 -5.62 7.32
C PHE A 109 -11.89 -4.63 6.39
N ALA A 110 -11.91 -3.32 6.65
CA ALA A 110 -11.14 -2.32 5.92
C ALA A 110 -9.64 -2.66 5.97
N HIS A 111 -9.10 -3.16 4.85
CA HIS A 111 -7.75 -3.71 4.74
C HIS A 111 -6.80 -2.74 4.05
N ARG A 112 -7.26 -2.05 3.03
CA ARG A 112 -6.56 -0.92 2.41
C ARG A 112 -7.50 0.25 2.30
N PHE A 113 -6.97 1.45 2.39
CA PHE A 113 -7.71 2.66 2.08
C PHE A 113 -6.75 3.73 1.59
N ASP A 114 -7.29 4.76 0.95
CA ASP A 114 -6.55 5.95 0.55
C ASP A 114 -7.47 7.16 0.46
N VAL A 115 -6.86 8.34 0.34
CA VAL A 115 -7.53 9.59 0.03
C VAL A 115 -7.18 9.99 -1.40
N LEU A 116 -8.15 9.92 -2.30
CA LEU A 116 -8.00 10.31 -3.70
C LEU A 116 -8.73 11.62 -3.97
N LYS A 117 -8.10 12.50 -4.74
CA LYS A 117 -8.66 13.81 -5.09
C LYS A 117 -9.34 13.78 -6.45
N GLY A 118 -10.59 14.24 -6.52
CA GLY A 118 -11.28 14.51 -7.78
C GLY A 118 -10.72 15.72 -8.50
N GLU A 119 -11.04 15.88 -9.79
CA GLU A 119 -10.59 17.03 -10.60
C GLU A 119 -11.07 18.39 -10.02
N ASP A 120 -12.19 18.40 -9.29
CA ASP A 120 -12.72 19.58 -8.59
C ASP A 120 -12.07 19.86 -7.23
N GLY A 121 -11.10 19.04 -6.81
CA GLY A 121 -10.41 19.15 -5.53
C GLY A 121 -11.08 18.40 -4.38
N THR A 122 -12.24 17.77 -4.60
CA THR A 122 -12.93 16.97 -3.56
C THR A 122 -12.05 15.80 -3.12
N LYS A 123 -11.85 15.66 -1.81
CA LYS A 123 -11.12 14.54 -1.21
C LYS A 123 -12.09 13.38 -0.94
N TYR A 124 -11.82 12.23 -1.52
CA TYR A 124 -12.62 11.02 -1.30
C TYR A 124 -11.83 10.00 -0.49
N LEU A 125 -12.44 9.48 0.57
CA LEU A 125 -11.93 8.33 1.30
C LEU A 125 -12.37 7.05 0.57
N LEU A 126 -11.44 6.40 -0.12
CA LEU A 126 -11.63 5.11 -0.79
C LEU A 126 -11.28 3.98 0.18
N ILE A 127 -12.21 3.04 0.44
CA ILE A 127 -12.02 1.96 1.41
C ILE A 127 -12.17 0.60 0.74
N CYS A 128 -11.14 -0.23 0.82
CA CYS A 128 -11.13 -1.60 0.30
C CYS A 128 -11.28 -2.60 1.46
N ALA A 129 -12.48 -3.15 1.62
CA ALA A 129 -12.73 -4.18 2.62
C ALA A 129 -12.40 -5.56 2.05
N LEU A 130 -11.48 -6.29 2.70
CA LEU A 130 -10.96 -7.58 2.21
C LEU A 130 -12.05 -8.63 2.00
N LYS A 131 -13.03 -8.63 2.91
CA LYS A 131 -14.22 -9.47 2.93
C LYS A 131 -15.33 -8.73 3.68
N THR A 132 -16.55 -9.26 3.71
CA THR A 132 -17.68 -8.59 4.38
C THR A 132 -18.19 -9.30 5.63
N ASN A 133 -17.84 -10.58 5.80
CA ASN A 133 -18.17 -11.34 7.00
C ASN A 133 -17.28 -12.58 7.14
N HIS A 134 -17.36 -13.24 8.29
CA HIS A 134 -16.95 -14.64 8.45
C HIS A 134 -17.67 -15.28 9.64
N GLU A 135 -17.89 -16.58 9.58
CA GLU A 135 -18.41 -17.37 10.71
C GLU A 135 -17.32 -18.21 11.39
N TYR A 136 -16.26 -18.54 10.65
CA TYR A 136 -15.15 -19.36 11.13
C TYR A 136 -13.83 -18.94 10.47
N LYS A 137 -12.72 -19.52 10.96
CA LYS A 137 -11.38 -19.26 10.43
C LYS A 137 -11.30 -19.65 8.94
N ASP A 138 -10.75 -18.75 8.14
CA ASP A 138 -10.57 -18.89 6.68
C ASP A 138 -11.90 -19.00 5.91
N ASP A 139 -12.98 -18.44 6.46
CA ASP A 139 -14.23 -18.25 5.75
C ASP A 139 -14.13 -17.07 4.77
N TRP A 140 -14.27 -17.41 3.49
CA TRP A 140 -14.22 -16.51 2.35
C TRP A 140 -15.54 -16.45 1.57
N ARG A 141 -16.64 -17.00 2.12
CA ARG A 141 -17.95 -17.03 1.44
C ARG A 141 -18.56 -15.63 1.26
N SER A 142 -18.13 -14.66 2.05
CA SER A 142 -18.60 -13.28 2.02
C SER A 142 -17.55 -12.38 1.38
N PRO A 143 -17.59 -12.20 0.03
CA PRO A 143 -16.58 -11.44 -0.69
C PRO A 143 -16.49 -9.98 -0.19
N GLY A 144 -15.35 -9.36 -0.47
CA GLY A 144 -15.08 -7.97 -0.15
C GLY A 144 -15.83 -7.00 -1.02
N LYS A 145 -15.69 -5.72 -0.67
CA LYS A 145 -16.28 -4.59 -1.38
C LYS A 145 -15.32 -3.42 -1.37
N THR A 146 -15.52 -2.51 -2.31
CA THR A 146 -14.88 -1.19 -2.31
C THR A 146 -15.95 -0.13 -2.10
N TYR A 147 -15.70 0.76 -1.15
CA TYR A 147 -16.60 1.83 -0.74
C TYR A 147 -15.93 3.19 -0.96
N PHE A 148 -16.74 4.25 -0.99
CA PHE A 148 -16.25 5.60 -0.81
C PHE A 148 -17.19 6.47 0.01
N THR A 149 -16.60 7.53 0.55
CA THR A 149 -17.33 8.71 1.04
C THR A 149 -16.48 9.96 0.76
N VAL A 150 -17.10 11.13 0.79
CA VAL A 150 -16.34 12.39 0.87
C VAL A 150 -15.65 12.43 2.23
N LEU A 151 -14.36 12.77 2.24
CA LEU A 151 -13.61 12.96 3.47
C LEU A 151 -14.03 14.30 4.10
N PRO A 152 -14.49 14.34 5.36
CA PRO A 152 -14.82 15.61 6.02
C PRO A 152 -13.62 16.54 6.10
N ASP A 153 -13.84 17.84 5.97
CA ASP A 153 -12.78 18.85 6.10
C ASP A 153 -12.26 18.98 7.54
N ASP A 154 -13.16 18.86 8.53
CA ASP A 154 -12.82 18.89 9.96
C ASP A 154 -12.83 17.47 10.55
N LEU A 155 -11.68 16.82 10.54
CA LEU A 155 -11.51 15.46 11.05
C LEU A 155 -11.45 15.37 12.58
N GLU A 156 -11.24 16.49 13.27
CA GLU A 156 -11.18 16.55 14.73
C GLU A 156 -12.60 16.49 15.34
N HIS A 157 -13.59 17.07 14.63
CA HIS A 157 -14.96 17.19 15.13
C HIS A 157 -16.02 16.46 14.27
N CYS A 158 -15.64 15.78 13.18
CA CYS A 158 -16.61 15.04 12.36
C CYS A 158 -17.31 13.90 13.11
N ASP A 159 -18.52 13.53 12.70
CA ASP A 159 -19.13 12.29 13.16
C ASP A 159 -18.30 11.07 12.68
N VAL A 160 -18.32 10.00 13.47
CA VAL A 160 -17.65 8.75 13.09
C VAL A 160 -18.38 8.14 11.90
N ILE A 161 -17.69 8.04 10.78
CA ILE A 161 -18.18 7.43 9.55
C ILE A 161 -18.33 5.92 9.78
N THR A 162 -19.49 5.36 9.44
CA THR A 162 -19.73 3.92 9.46
C THR A 162 -19.89 3.38 8.05
N GLU A 163 -19.90 2.05 7.90
CA GLU A 163 -20.17 1.41 6.60
C GLU A 163 -21.47 1.93 5.94
N LYS A 164 -22.49 2.29 6.74
CA LYS A 164 -23.79 2.77 6.23
C LYS A 164 -23.72 4.17 5.62
N ASP A 165 -22.72 4.95 6.02
CA ASP A 165 -22.50 6.31 5.52
C ASP A 165 -21.73 6.30 4.20
N CYS A 166 -21.15 5.15 3.83
CA CYS A 166 -20.37 4.99 2.62
C CYS A 166 -21.24 4.50 1.44
N THR A 167 -20.90 4.97 0.24
CA THR A 167 -21.47 4.44 -1.01
C THR A 167 -20.60 3.30 -1.52
N VAL A 168 -21.24 2.20 -1.92
CA VAL A 168 -20.54 1.05 -2.53
C VAL A 168 -20.18 1.36 -3.98
N ILE A 169 -18.90 1.25 -4.34
CA ILE A 169 -18.42 1.37 -5.72
C ILE A 169 -18.55 0.02 -6.44
N GLN A 170 -18.09 -1.05 -5.80
CA GLN A 170 -18.05 -2.38 -6.37
C GLN A 170 -18.25 -3.45 -5.30
N GLU A 171 -19.04 -4.46 -5.64
CA GLU A 171 -19.34 -5.64 -4.80
C GLU A 171 -18.69 -6.91 -5.35
N ASN A 172 -18.82 -8.00 -4.60
CA ASN A 172 -18.36 -9.34 -4.98
C ASN A 172 -16.86 -9.43 -5.29
N MET A 173 -16.04 -8.64 -4.60
CA MET A 173 -14.59 -8.63 -4.74
C MET A 173 -13.96 -9.63 -3.76
N LEU A 174 -13.96 -10.92 -4.11
CA LEU A 174 -13.37 -11.97 -3.28
C LEU A 174 -11.88 -11.65 -3.01
N LYS A 175 -11.50 -11.61 -1.71
CA LYS A 175 -10.14 -11.25 -1.25
C LYS A 175 -9.66 -9.91 -1.84
N ASN A 176 -10.44 -8.84 -1.60
CA ASN A 176 -10.08 -7.48 -2.00
C ASN A 176 -8.84 -6.97 -1.25
N HIS A 177 -7.66 -7.25 -1.77
CA HIS A 177 -6.42 -7.24 -1.00
C HIS A 177 -5.50 -6.08 -1.36
N GLY A 178 -5.09 -6.00 -2.62
CA GLY A 178 -4.05 -5.08 -3.06
C GLY A 178 -4.57 -3.69 -3.32
N TYR A 179 -3.75 -2.70 -2.99
CA TYR A 179 -4.01 -1.31 -3.28
C TYR A 179 -2.71 -0.59 -3.62
N TYR A 180 -2.70 0.13 -4.75
CA TYR A 180 -1.58 0.96 -5.17
C TYR A 180 -2.07 2.29 -5.76
N ARG A 181 -1.56 3.41 -5.26
CA ARG A 181 -1.88 4.74 -5.80
C ARG A 181 -0.99 5.04 -7.00
N ILE A 182 -1.58 5.53 -8.08
CA ILE A 182 -0.85 6.10 -9.21
C ILE A 182 -1.33 7.53 -9.50
N VAL A 183 -0.49 8.30 -10.18
CA VAL A 183 -0.86 9.58 -10.76
C VAL A 183 -0.68 9.48 -12.28
N GLU A 184 -1.71 9.82 -13.02
CA GLU A 184 -1.72 9.81 -14.47
C GLU A 184 -2.34 11.10 -14.98
N ASP A 185 -1.60 11.84 -15.80
CA ASP A 185 -2.01 13.17 -16.31
C ASP A 185 -2.45 14.15 -15.21
N GLY A 186 -1.78 14.08 -14.05
CA GLY A 186 -2.10 14.91 -12.88
C GLY A 186 -3.31 14.44 -12.06
N GLN A 187 -4.01 13.38 -12.50
CA GLN A 187 -5.14 12.80 -11.80
C GLN A 187 -4.68 11.59 -10.96
N GLU A 188 -5.02 11.61 -9.66
CA GLU A 188 -4.81 10.47 -8.78
C GLU A 188 -5.80 9.34 -9.12
N LYS A 189 -5.31 8.10 -9.14
CA LYS A 189 -6.10 6.88 -9.37
C LYS A 189 -5.65 5.78 -8.42
N GLY A 190 -6.55 4.86 -8.10
CA GLY A 190 -6.28 3.70 -7.27
C GLY A 190 -6.29 2.41 -8.09
N ILE A 191 -5.25 1.60 -7.99
CA ILE A 191 -5.25 0.22 -8.49
C ILE A 191 -5.73 -0.67 -7.35
N VAL A 192 -6.79 -1.45 -7.58
CA VAL A 192 -7.36 -2.38 -6.61
C VAL A 192 -7.27 -3.80 -7.16
N SER A 193 -6.72 -4.73 -6.38
CA SER A 193 -6.49 -6.12 -6.80
C SER A 193 -7.26 -7.12 -5.94
N CYS A 194 -7.95 -8.05 -6.59
CA CYS A 194 -8.70 -9.11 -5.94
C CYS A 194 -8.70 -10.39 -6.79
N ASP A 195 -9.35 -11.44 -6.31
CA ASP A 195 -9.40 -12.75 -6.98
C ASP A 195 -10.04 -12.68 -8.38
N SER A 196 -10.92 -11.71 -8.63
CA SER A 196 -11.59 -11.52 -9.92
C SER A 196 -10.90 -10.54 -10.87
N GLY A 197 -9.68 -10.08 -10.56
CA GLY A 197 -8.92 -9.19 -11.45
C GLY A 197 -8.19 -8.05 -10.78
N VAL A 198 -7.62 -7.20 -11.63
CA VAL A 198 -7.04 -5.90 -11.26
C VAL A 198 -7.85 -4.79 -11.90
N TYR A 199 -8.19 -3.78 -11.12
CA TYR A 199 -9.10 -2.71 -11.48
C TYR A 199 -8.45 -1.35 -11.24
N LEU A 200 -8.71 -0.40 -12.14
CA LEU A 200 -8.29 1.00 -12.00
C LEU A 200 -9.50 1.86 -11.65
N TYR A 201 -9.42 2.52 -10.50
CA TYR A 201 -10.44 3.39 -9.95
C TYR A 201 -10.03 4.84 -10.16
N THR A 202 -10.86 5.61 -10.85
CA THR A 202 -10.67 7.05 -11.04
C THR A 202 -11.76 7.80 -10.26
N PRO A 203 -11.40 8.74 -9.37
CA PRO A 203 -12.38 9.51 -8.62
C PRO A 203 -13.24 10.36 -9.58
N PRO A 204 -14.47 10.71 -9.19
CA PRO A 204 -15.35 11.51 -10.02
C PRO A 204 -14.76 12.89 -10.32
N LYS A 205 -15.07 13.43 -11.51
CA LYS A 205 -14.66 14.80 -11.90
C LYS A 205 -15.33 15.88 -11.07
N LYS A 206 -16.56 15.63 -10.59
CA LYS A 206 -17.35 16.53 -9.77
C LYS A 206 -18.01 15.79 -8.62
N LEU A 207 -18.21 16.48 -7.50
CA LEU A 207 -19.01 15.98 -6.39
C LEU A 207 -20.38 15.50 -6.86
N GLY A 208 -20.72 14.24 -6.51
CA GLY A 208 -21.98 13.60 -6.85
C GLY A 208 -21.96 12.75 -8.14
N ASP A 209 -20.92 12.88 -8.97
CA ASP A 209 -20.73 12.01 -10.13
C ASP A 209 -20.29 10.59 -9.71
N LYS A 210 -20.40 9.64 -10.64
CA LYS A 210 -19.98 8.25 -10.41
C LYS A 210 -18.46 8.09 -10.59
N TRP A 211 -17.90 7.16 -9.83
CA TRP A 211 -16.54 6.67 -10.06
C TRP A 211 -16.45 5.97 -11.41
N ASN A 212 -15.33 6.16 -12.09
CA ASN A 212 -14.98 5.34 -13.25
C ASN A 212 -14.13 4.16 -12.77
N VAL A 213 -14.56 2.95 -13.14
CA VAL A 213 -13.90 1.70 -12.77
C VAL A 213 -13.62 0.89 -14.02
N GLU A 214 -12.35 0.64 -14.28
CA GLU A 214 -11.87 -0.10 -15.45
C GLU A 214 -11.22 -1.40 -15.00
N GLN A 215 -11.67 -2.54 -15.53
CA GLN A 215 -10.98 -3.81 -15.31
C GLN A 215 -9.80 -3.92 -16.28
N LEU A 216 -8.58 -3.96 -15.74
CA LEU A 216 -7.35 -4.05 -16.54
C LEU A 216 -7.12 -5.49 -17.00
N ILE A 217 -7.29 -6.45 -16.09
CA ILE A 217 -7.22 -7.90 -16.34
C ILE A 217 -8.24 -8.64 -15.48
N SER A 218 -8.57 -9.86 -15.89
CA SER A 218 -9.44 -10.79 -15.15
C SER A 218 -8.68 -11.87 -14.38
N ASP A 219 -7.36 -11.94 -14.52
CA ASP A 219 -6.55 -12.90 -13.78
C ASP A 219 -6.51 -12.51 -12.29
N PRO A 220 -6.52 -13.49 -11.36
CA PRO A 220 -6.49 -13.19 -9.93
C PRO A 220 -5.27 -12.35 -9.52
N GLY A 221 -5.52 -11.27 -8.76
CA GLY A 221 -4.48 -10.39 -8.24
C GLY A 221 -4.44 -10.38 -6.71
N SER A 222 -3.23 -10.34 -6.15
CA SER A 222 -2.96 -10.00 -4.75
C SER A 222 -2.61 -8.53 -4.60
N ASP A 223 -1.71 -8.04 -5.44
CA ASP A 223 -1.30 -6.64 -5.50
C ASP A 223 -0.78 -6.34 -6.91
N ALA A 224 -0.80 -5.07 -7.29
CA ALA A 224 -0.40 -4.68 -8.64
C ALA A 224 0.04 -3.22 -8.72
N THR A 225 0.88 -2.93 -9.71
CA THR A 225 1.34 -1.57 -10.01
C THR A 225 1.49 -1.35 -11.51
N LEU A 226 1.57 -0.09 -11.93
CA LEU A 226 1.72 0.33 -13.32
C LEU A 226 2.99 1.17 -13.47
N ILE A 227 3.91 0.75 -14.33
CA ILE A 227 5.14 1.48 -14.66
C ILE A 227 5.63 1.08 -16.05
N ASP A 228 6.17 2.03 -16.80
CA ASP A 228 6.70 1.86 -18.18
C ASP A 228 8.15 1.34 -18.14
N LEU A 229 8.32 0.08 -17.75
CA LEU A 229 9.62 -0.58 -17.52
C LEU A 229 10.52 -0.55 -18.75
N ASP A 230 9.96 -0.78 -19.94
CA ASP A 230 10.74 -0.88 -21.17
C ASP A 230 10.94 0.46 -21.90
N ASN A 231 10.34 1.53 -21.39
CA ASN A 231 10.40 2.89 -21.92
C ASN A 231 9.78 3.05 -23.32
N ASP A 232 8.79 2.21 -23.68
CA ASP A 232 8.04 2.38 -24.93
C ASP A 232 6.89 3.40 -24.83
N GLY A 233 6.65 3.95 -23.63
CA GLY A 233 5.63 4.94 -23.34
C GLY A 233 4.30 4.35 -22.87
N ASN A 234 4.17 3.03 -22.82
CA ASN A 234 3.01 2.33 -22.26
C ASN A 234 3.41 1.62 -20.97
N LYS A 235 2.68 1.88 -19.89
CA LYS A 235 2.95 1.25 -18.60
C LYS A 235 2.63 -0.24 -18.64
N GLU A 236 3.59 -1.08 -18.27
CA GLU A 236 3.33 -2.47 -17.90
C GLU A 236 2.57 -2.56 -16.59
N LEU A 237 1.66 -3.53 -16.53
CA LEU A 237 0.99 -3.94 -15.32
C LEU A 237 1.77 -5.10 -14.70
N VAL A 238 2.40 -4.86 -13.55
CA VAL A 238 3.10 -5.89 -12.77
C VAL A 238 2.17 -6.38 -11.68
N VAL A 239 1.96 -7.69 -11.59
CA VAL A 239 0.95 -8.32 -10.74
C VAL A 239 1.57 -9.43 -9.89
N LEU A 240 1.29 -9.38 -8.60
CA LEU A 240 1.49 -10.49 -7.66
C LEU A 240 0.24 -11.34 -7.67
N SER A 241 0.33 -12.63 -8.02
CA SER A 241 -0.83 -13.48 -8.30
C SER A 241 -0.74 -14.86 -7.66
N PRO A 242 -1.87 -15.46 -7.20
CA PRO A 242 -3.12 -14.80 -6.76
C PRO A 242 -2.92 -14.16 -5.37
N PHE A 243 -3.99 -13.91 -4.59
CA PHE A 243 -3.94 -13.47 -3.18
C PHE A 243 -2.89 -14.21 -2.33
N HIS A 244 -1.92 -13.49 -1.76
CA HIS A 244 -0.76 -14.06 -1.05
C HIS A 244 -0.08 -15.21 -1.83
N GLY A 245 -0.09 -15.08 -3.16
CA GLY A 245 0.29 -16.11 -4.10
C GLY A 245 1.79 -16.19 -4.33
N HIS A 246 2.16 -16.84 -5.42
CA HIS A 246 3.54 -17.20 -5.71
C HIS A 246 3.98 -16.86 -7.14
N LYS A 247 3.09 -16.32 -7.97
CA LYS A 247 3.40 -15.96 -9.35
C LYS A 247 3.63 -14.45 -9.49
N LEU A 248 4.78 -14.09 -10.04
CA LEU A 248 5.07 -12.76 -10.53
C LEU A 248 4.77 -12.70 -12.03
N ARG A 249 3.92 -11.76 -12.42
CA ARG A 249 3.47 -11.59 -13.81
C ARG A 249 3.64 -10.17 -14.30
N VAL A 250 3.96 -10.02 -15.57
CA VAL A 250 4.02 -8.74 -16.28
C VAL A 250 3.09 -8.80 -17.48
N TYR A 251 2.22 -7.81 -17.58
CA TYR A 251 1.29 -7.64 -18.68
C TYR A 251 1.60 -6.35 -19.42
N LYS A 252 1.47 -6.40 -20.75
CA LYS A 252 1.68 -5.24 -21.62
C LYS A 252 0.38 -4.82 -22.30
N LEU A 253 0.20 -3.53 -22.50
CA LEU A 253 -0.95 -3.00 -23.21
C LEU A 253 -0.78 -3.22 -24.73
N ILE A 254 -1.54 -4.16 -25.29
CA ILE A 254 -1.51 -4.51 -26.72
C ILE A 254 -2.95 -4.49 -27.24
N ASP A 255 -3.20 -3.72 -28.29
CA ASP A 255 -4.55 -3.51 -28.85
C ASP A 255 -5.56 -3.02 -27.79
N LYS A 256 -5.12 -2.09 -26.92
CA LYS A 256 -5.92 -1.54 -25.80
C LYS A 256 -6.33 -2.56 -24.73
N LYS A 257 -5.68 -3.71 -24.66
CA LYS A 257 -5.90 -4.72 -23.61
C LYS A 257 -4.58 -5.17 -23.02
N TYR A 258 -4.55 -5.36 -21.71
CA TYR A 258 -3.40 -5.96 -21.07
C TYR A 258 -3.32 -7.45 -21.43
N LYS A 259 -2.19 -7.86 -22.00
CA LYS A 259 -1.87 -9.25 -22.36
C LYS A 259 -0.65 -9.69 -21.56
N LEU A 260 -0.68 -10.90 -21.01
CA LEU A 260 0.45 -11.48 -20.28
C LEU A 260 1.64 -11.62 -21.24
N VAL A 261 2.77 -10.99 -20.90
CA VAL A 261 4.01 -11.07 -21.69
C VAL A 261 5.13 -11.80 -20.93
N LYS A 262 5.06 -11.85 -19.60
CA LYS A 262 5.99 -12.61 -18.76
C LYS A 262 5.25 -13.20 -17.56
N GLU A 263 5.46 -14.49 -17.32
CA GLU A 263 5.29 -15.12 -16.02
C GLU A 263 6.65 -15.69 -15.63
N PHE A 264 7.14 -15.35 -14.43
CA PHE A 264 8.38 -15.92 -13.94
C PHE A 264 8.17 -17.40 -13.58
N PRO A 265 9.05 -18.30 -14.02
CA PRO A 265 8.86 -19.74 -13.81
C PRO A 265 9.00 -20.14 -12.33
N GLU A 266 9.78 -19.40 -11.54
CA GLU A 266 9.98 -19.64 -10.13
C GLU A 266 8.73 -19.30 -9.29
N ASP A 267 8.44 -20.15 -8.30
CA ASP A 267 7.41 -19.87 -7.30
C ASP A 267 8.01 -19.03 -6.17
N MET A 268 7.52 -17.80 -6.02
CA MET A 268 7.95 -16.88 -4.96
C MET A 268 6.91 -16.86 -3.84
N MET A 269 6.99 -17.79 -2.89
CA MET A 269 5.87 -18.02 -1.97
C MET A 269 5.51 -16.80 -1.10
N PHE A 270 4.24 -16.41 -1.15
CA PHE A 270 3.66 -15.29 -0.39
C PHE A 270 4.20 -13.94 -0.85
N LEU A 271 4.07 -13.62 -2.14
CA LEU A 271 4.33 -12.29 -2.69
C LEU A 271 3.40 -11.25 -2.03
N HIS A 272 3.97 -10.15 -1.55
CA HIS A 272 3.22 -9.20 -0.73
C HIS A 272 3.69 -7.74 -0.82
N ALA A 273 4.99 -7.47 -0.72
CA ALA A 273 5.47 -6.09 -0.83
C ALA A 273 5.64 -5.70 -2.31
N ILE A 274 5.18 -4.50 -2.69
CA ILE A 274 5.37 -3.96 -4.03
C ILE A 274 5.60 -2.45 -3.97
N TRP A 275 6.62 -1.97 -4.69
CA TRP A 275 6.84 -0.55 -4.95
C TRP A 275 7.36 -0.39 -6.37
N ALA A 276 6.86 0.59 -7.10
CA ALA A 276 7.33 0.94 -8.44
C ALA A 276 7.77 2.39 -8.51
N GLY A 277 8.89 2.62 -9.19
CA GLY A 277 9.44 3.95 -9.41
C GLY A 277 10.78 3.87 -10.15
N GLU A 278 11.60 4.90 -9.97
CA GLU A 278 12.89 5.01 -10.64
C GLU A 278 14.02 4.97 -9.61
N LEU A 279 15.03 4.14 -9.87
CA LEU A 279 16.27 4.05 -9.08
C LEU A 279 17.45 4.29 -10.01
N ASN A 280 18.27 5.30 -9.75
CA ASN A 280 19.43 5.71 -10.55
C ASN A 280 19.14 5.80 -12.07
N GLY A 281 18.02 6.41 -12.45
CA GLY A 281 17.61 6.57 -13.86
C GLY A 281 16.99 5.32 -14.49
N GLU A 282 16.83 4.23 -13.74
CA GLU A 282 16.25 2.98 -14.21
C GLU A 282 14.86 2.77 -13.58
N LYS A 283 13.84 2.56 -14.40
CA LYS A 283 12.50 2.22 -13.93
C LYS A 283 12.47 0.78 -13.43
N VAL A 284 11.96 0.59 -12.22
CA VAL A 284 12.00 -0.70 -11.53
C VAL A 284 10.71 -0.99 -10.77
N VAL A 285 10.50 -2.27 -10.44
CA VAL A 285 9.57 -2.68 -9.38
C VAL A 285 10.31 -3.47 -8.30
N VAL A 286 10.24 -3.00 -7.06
CA VAL A 286 10.78 -3.70 -5.89
C VAL A 286 9.69 -4.57 -5.31
N ILE A 287 9.99 -5.86 -5.10
CA ILE A 287 9.02 -6.87 -4.70
C ILE A 287 9.57 -7.69 -3.54
N GLY A 288 8.72 -8.01 -2.57
CA GLY A 288 9.06 -8.87 -1.44
C GLY A 288 8.09 -10.04 -1.29
N HIS A 289 8.63 -11.22 -0.98
CA HIS A 289 7.83 -12.39 -0.59
C HIS A 289 8.18 -12.89 0.81
N ARG A 290 7.23 -13.55 1.49
CA ARG A 290 7.27 -13.77 2.95
C ARG A 290 7.34 -15.23 3.38
N ARG A 291 7.53 -16.15 2.45
CA ARG A 291 7.78 -17.57 2.74
C ARG A 291 8.92 -18.10 1.90
N GLU A 292 9.44 -19.25 2.31
CA GLU A 292 10.60 -19.92 1.73
C GLU A 292 11.83 -19.01 1.76
N GLU A 293 12.40 -18.63 0.61
CA GLU A 293 13.61 -17.83 0.52
C GLU A 293 13.43 -16.38 1.00
N MET A 294 12.17 -15.94 1.16
CA MET A 294 11.80 -14.65 1.75
C MET A 294 12.60 -13.47 1.17
N ARG A 295 12.71 -13.43 -0.16
CA ARG A 295 13.57 -12.50 -0.88
C ARG A 295 12.92 -11.14 -1.05
N THR A 296 13.76 -10.13 -1.13
CA THR A 296 13.46 -8.84 -1.73
C THR A 296 14.19 -8.78 -3.07
N ILE A 297 13.46 -8.52 -4.16
CA ILE A 297 13.98 -8.48 -5.52
C ILE A 297 13.70 -7.13 -6.18
N ILE A 298 14.43 -6.81 -7.23
CA ILE A 298 14.15 -5.69 -8.12
C ILE A 298 13.95 -6.19 -9.53
N LEU A 299 12.71 -6.08 -10.02
CA LEU A 299 12.29 -6.35 -11.39
C LEU A 299 12.60 -5.16 -12.31
N ARG A 300 13.13 -5.46 -13.50
CA ARG A 300 13.59 -4.49 -14.50
C ARG A 300 13.38 -5.04 -15.91
N TYR A 301 13.47 -4.17 -16.92
CA TYR A 301 13.55 -4.57 -18.31
C TYR A 301 14.95 -4.33 -18.87
N ARG A 302 15.65 -5.40 -19.26
CA ARG A 302 17.03 -5.37 -19.78
C ARG A 302 17.19 -6.46 -20.83
N ASN A 303 18.08 -6.25 -21.79
CA ASN A 303 18.37 -7.24 -22.84
C ASN A 303 17.12 -7.74 -23.61
N ASN A 304 16.11 -6.88 -23.76
CA ASN A 304 14.80 -7.19 -24.34
C ASN A 304 13.99 -8.25 -23.58
N ASP A 305 14.19 -8.39 -22.27
CA ASP A 305 13.39 -9.25 -21.40
C ASP A 305 13.17 -8.60 -20.03
N TYR A 306 12.17 -9.10 -19.31
CA TYR A 306 11.95 -8.78 -17.91
C TYR A 306 12.79 -9.73 -17.04
N GLU A 307 13.71 -9.15 -16.27
CA GLU A 307 14.63 -9.86 -15.36
C GLU A 307 14.57 -9.24 -13.97
N TYR A 308 15.00 -9.98 -12.94
CA TYR A 308 15.11 -9.46 -11.60
C TYR A 308 16.47 -9.75 -10.98
N ASP A 309 16.92 -8.83 -10.12
CA ASP A 309 18.07 -9.00 -9.24
C ASP A 309 17.59 -9.23 -7.80
N ILE A 310 18.22 -10.14 -7.07
CA ILE A 310 17.96 -10.31 -5.63
C ILE A 310 18.76 -9.27 -4.85
N ILE A 311 18.12 -8.51 -3.96
CA ILE A 311 18.76 -7.48 -3.14
C ILE A 311 18.81 -7.81 -1.65
N ASP A 312 17.98 -8.76 -1.20
CA ASP A 312 17.99 -9.31 0.16
C ASP A 312 17.34 -10.70 0.18
N GLU A 313 17.69 -11.54 1.16
CA GLU A 313 17.14 -12.89 1.33
C GLU A 313 16.90 -13.19 2.81
N ASN A 314 15.96 -14.09 3.11
CA ASN A 314 15.60 -14.51 4.47
C ASN A 314 15.00 -13.39 5.35
N VAL A 315 14.31 -12.42 4.76
CA VAL A 315 13.81 -11.23 5.49
C VAL A 315 12.30 -11.10 5.56
N GLY A 316 11.59 -11.44 4.48
CA GLY A 316 10.13 -11.49 4.47
C GLY A 316 9.48 -10.11 4.55
N ALA A 317 9.78 -9.25 3.57
CA ALA A 317 9.21 -7.90 3.46
C ALA A 317 7.69 -7.95 3.25
N ALA A 318 6.94 -7.22 4.09
CA ALA A 318 5.51 -7.00 3.95
C ALA A 318 5.17 -5.70 3.23
N ASN A 319 6.05 -4.70 3.30
CA ASN A 319 5.90 -3.43 2.59
C ASN A 319 7.28 -2.88 2.25
N VAL A 320 7.36 -2.15 1.15
CA VAL A 320 8.54 -1.42 0.71
C VAL A 320 8.11 -0.01 0.32
N ASN A 321 8.90 0.98 0.70
CA ASN A 321 8.70 2.37 0.30
C ASN A 321 10.03 2.99 -0.14
N TYR A 322 9.96 4.18 -0.72
CA TYR A 322 11.09 4.91 -1.27
C TYR A 322 11.12 6.34 -0.75
N PHE A 323 12.32 6.87 -0.54
CA PHE A 323 12.51 8.30 -0.30
C PHE A 323 13.92 8.73 -0.72
N GLU A 324 14.08 10.04 -0.91
CA GLU A 324 15.38 10.66 -1.17
C GLU A 324 15.82 11.50 0.02
N LYS A 325 17.11 11.44 0.31
CA LYS A 325 17.75 12.24 1.35
C LYS A 325 19.18 12.59 0.96
N ASP A 326 19.54 13.86 1.04
CA ASP A 326 20.88 14.37 0.73
C ASP A 326 21.40 13.93 -0.65
N GLY A 327 20.51 13.90 -1.66
CA GLY A 327 20.85 13.44 -3.02
C GLY A 327 21.11 11.94 -3.15
N LYS A 328 20.75 11.16 -2.12
CA LYS A 328 20.81 9.69 -2.14
C LYS A 328 19.42 9.09 -2.13
N GLN A 329 19.29 7.97 -2.82
CA GLN A 329 18.06 7.20 -2.93
C GLN A 329 18.04 6.09 -1.88
N TYR A 330 16.90 5.92 -1.21
CA TYR A 330 16.70 4.90 -0.19
C TYR A 330 15.43 4.11 -0.48
N LEU A 331 15.54 2.80 -0.38
CA LEU A 331 14.37 1.95 -0.14
C LEU A 331 14.30 1.65 1.37
N ILE A 332 13.10 1.58 1.90
CA ILE A 332 12.84 1.09 3.25
C ILE A 332 11.87 -0.08 3.17
N ALA A 333 12.16 -1.17 3.87
CA ALA A 333 11.31 -2.35 3.95
C ALA A 333 10.92 -2.66 5.40
N ALA A 334 9.66 -3.07 5.56
CA ALA A 334 9.16 -3.65 6.79
C ALA A 334 9.28 -5.18 6.67
N ASN A 335 10.38 -5.74 7.16
CA ASN A 335 10.68 -7.16 7.12
C ASN A 335 9.92 -7.86 8.24
N ARG A 336 8.61 -8.03 8.04
CA ARG A 336 7.66 -8.51 9.03
C ARG A 336 8.06 -9.84 9.67
N GLU A 337 8.70 -10.72 8.92
CA GLU A 337 9.08 -12.04 9.43
C GLU A 337 10.32 -12.02 10.32
N THR A 338 11.23 -11.05 10.14
CA THR A 338 12.41 -10.85 10.99
C THR A 338 12.27 -9.68 11.98
N ASN A 339 11.18 -8.91 11.91
CA ASN A 339 10.94 -7.67 12.66
C ASN A 339 11.89 -6.51 12.28
N GLU A 340 12.72 -6.67 11.27
CA GLU A 340 13.68 -5.64 10.86
C GLU A 340 12.96 -4.50 10.12
N ILE A 341 13.30 -3.27 10.48
CA ILE A 341 13.08 -2.10 9.63
C ILE A 341 14.37 -1.92 8.83
N ALA A 342 14.37 -2.37 7.59
CA ALA A 342 15.57 -2.39 6.75
C ALA A 342 15.62 -1.18 5.82
N LEU A 343 16.78 -0.55 5.73
CA LEU A 343 17.10 0.48 4.74
C LEU A 343 18.03 -0.12 3.69
N TYR A 344 17.78 0.20 2.43
CA TYR A 344 18.66 -0.13 1.31
C TYR A 344 19.09 1.18 0.66
N ILE A 345 20.40 1.45 0.74
CA ILE A 345 21.03 2.62 0.14
C ILE A 345 21.35 2.27 -1.31
N VAL A 346 20.83 3.06 -2.24
CA VAL A 346 21.04 2.87 -3.69
C VAL A 346 22.18 3.77 -4.15
N GLU A 347 23.21 3.16 -4.74
CA GLU A 347 24.44 3.80 -5.24
C GLU A 347 24.69 3.53 -6.71
#